data_AF-A0A8X6YP29-F1
#
_entry.id   AF-A0A8X6YP29-F1
#
_cell.length_a   1.000
_cell.length_b   1.000
_cell.length_c   1.000
_cell.angle_alpha   90.00
_cell.angle_beta   90.00
_cell.angle_gamma   90.00
#
_symmetry.space_group_name_H-M   'P 1'
#
loop_
_entity.id
_entity.type
_entity.pdbx_description
1 polymer ?
#
loop_
_entity_poly.entity_id
_entity_poly.type
_entity_poly.pdbx_seq_one_letter_code
_entity_poly.pdbx_strand_id
1 'polypeptide(L)'
;MIAKVILVAALVAVSLALPYRAPAYGYEEKYAPQPFNFGYETNDNYGTTTFRKENGDGQGRVQGSYGYKDLQGIERVVEYVADEHGYRADIKTNEPGTESQNPANVLLHASPVVVDAPKAYAAPRPVYQAPRYAAPAYPKY
;
A
#
# COMPACT_ATOMS: atom_id res chain seq x y z
N MET A 1 68.36 -19.03 19.07
CA MET A 1 67.12 -18.53 19.73
C MET A 1 66.37 -17.52 18.88
N ILE A 2 67.05 -16.60 18.20
CA ILE A 2 66.43 -15.56 17.33
C ILE A 2 65.60 -16.13 16.16
N ALA A 3 66.04 -17.23 15.53
CA ALA A 3 65.30 -17.85 14.43
C ALA A 3 63.94 -18.48 14.84
N LYS A 4 63.80 -18.94 16.09
CA LYS A 4 62.52 -19.48 16.61
C LYS A 4 61.49 -18.38 16.89
N VAL A 5 61.94 -17.18 17.25
CA VAL A 5 61.06 -16.04 17.54
C VAL A 5 60.46 -15.44 16.27
N ILE A 6 61.23 -15.39 15.17
CA ILE A 6 60.76 -14.89 13.87
C ILE A 6 59.69 -15.83 13.27
N LEU A 7 59.86 -17.15 13.42
CA LEU A 7 58.92 -18.14 12.89
C LEU A 7 57.58 -18.14 13.66
N VAL A 8 57.62 -17.89 14.97
CA VAL A 8 56.40 -17.72 15.79
C VAL A 8 55.70 -16.39 15.49
N ALA A 9 56.45 -15.30 15.31
CA ALA A 9 55.87 -14.00 14.94
C ALA A 9 55.20 -14.01 13.56
N ALA A 10 55.75 -14.72 12.59
CA ALA A 10 55.15 -14.89 11.27
C ALA A 10 53.84 -15.71 11.31
N LEU A 11 53.76 -16.74 12.16
CA LEU A 11 52.54 -17.55 12.32
C LEU A 11 51.40 -16.79 13.02
N VAL A 12 51.71 -15.89 13.95
CA VAL A 12 50.70 -15.03 14.62
C VAL A 12 50.17 -13.92 13.70
N ALA A 13 51.02 -13.38 12.81
CA ALA A 13 50.58 -12.38 11.83
C ALA A 13 49.63 -12.97 10.76
N VAL A 14 49.79 -14.24 10.40
CA VAL A 14 48.93 -14.92 9.41
C VAL A 14 47.57 -15.31 10.01
N SER A 15 47.48 -15.59 11.32
CA SER A 15 46.22 -15.96 11.98
C SER A 15 45.26 -14.78 12.23
N LEU A 16 45.76 -13.54 12.24
CA LEU A 16 44.98 -12.32 12.46
C LEU A 16 44.41 -11.68 11.16
N ALA A 17 44.75 -12.23 9.99
CA ALA A 17 44.34 -11.71 8.68
C ALA A 17 43.22 -12.52 8.01
N LEU A 18 42.40 -13.26 8.78
CA LEU A 18 41.22 -13.91 8.22
C LEU A 18 40.24 -12.82 7.74
N PRO A 19 39.87 -12.79 6.45
CA PRO A 19 38.88 -11.82 5.98
C PRO A 19 37.57 -12.06 6.74
N TYR A 20 36.99 -10.98 7.26
CA TYR A 20 35.64 -10.98 7.81
C TYR A 20 34.68 -11.43 6.70
N ARG A 21 34.25 -12.70 6.74
CA ARG A 21 33.14 -13.19 5.93
C ARG A 21 31.86 -12.65 6.57
N ALA A 22 31.33 -11.56 6.00
CA ALA A 22 29.95 -11.16 6.26
C ALA A 22 29.04 -12.39 6.05
N PRO A 23 28.00 -12.57 6.88
CA PRO A 23 27.05 -13.65 6.66
C PRO A 23 26.52 -13.54 5.23
N ALA A 24 26.57 -14.66 4.49
CA ALA A 24 25.92 -14.74 3.19
C ALA A 24 24.42 -14.58 3.44
N TYR A 25 23.89 -13.38 3.19
CA TYR A 25 22.45 -13.18 3.07
C TYR A 25 21.96 -14.16 2.02
N GLY A 26 20.96 -14.97 2.37
CA GLY A 26 20.46 -16.06 1.55
C GLY A 26 20.17 -15.63 0.11
N TYR A 27 20.30 -16.57 -0.82
CA TYR A 27 19.81 -16.38 -2.17
C TYR A 27 18.31 -16.03 -2.09
N GLU A 28 17.93 -14.84 -2.55
CA GLU A 28 16.52 -14.60 -2.85
C GLU A 28 16.21 -15.42 -4.11
N GLU A 29 15.38 -16.45 -3.97
CA GLU A 29 14.79 -17.10 -5.13
C GLU A 29 13.90 -16.07 -5.85
N LYS A 30 14.42 -15.51 -6.94
CA LYS A 30 13.66 -14.61 -7.79
C LYS A 30 12.76 -15.44 -8.69
N TYR A 31 11.51 -15.61 -8.27
CA TYR A 31 10.49 -16.25 -9.08
C TYR A 31 10.06 -15.33 -10.23
N ALA A 32 9.85 -15.92 -11.41
CA ALA A 32 9.20 -15.21 -12.51
C ALA A 32 7.75 -14.86 -12.11
N PRO A 33 7.20 -13.73 -12.58
CA PRO A 33 5.79 -13.41 -12.35
C PRO A 33 4.90 -14.55 -12.85
N GLN A 34 3.94 -14.97 -12.03
CA GLN A 34 2.96 -15.97 -12.42
C GLN A 34 1.69 -15.29 -12.92
N PRO A 35 0.98 -15.88 -13.91
CA PRO A 35 -0.32 -15.37 -14.31
C PRO A 35 -1.30 -15.49 -13.14
N PHE A 36 -2.20 -14.52 -13.04
CA PHE A 36 -3.25 -14.51 -12.02
C PHE A 36 -4.54 -13.94 -12.58
N ASN A 37 -5.64 -14.30 -11.93
CA ASN A 37 -6.95 -13.72 -12.20
C ASN A 37 -7.72 -13.71 -10.89
N PHE A 38 -8.23 -12.54 -10.50
CA PHE A 38 -9.12 -12.43 -9.34
C PHE A 38 -10.16 -11.36 -9.58
N GLY A 39 -11.23 -11.44 -8.79
CA GLY A 39 -12.20 -10.37 -8.69
C GLY A 39 -13.13 -10.56 -7.50
N TYR A 40 -13.77 -9.46 -7.12
CA TYR A 40 -14.80 -9.44 -6.09
C TYR A 40 -15.82 -8.36 -6.40
N GLU A 41 -16.99 -8.50 -5.80
CA GLU A 41 -18.03 -7.49 -5.72
C GLU A 41 -18.56 -7.48 -4.28
N THR A 42 -18.79 -6.30 -3.73
CA THR A 42 -19.36 -6.12 -2.40
C THR A 42 -20.62 -5.29 -2.47
N ASN A 43 -21.52 -5.55 -1.51
CA ASN A 43 -22.68 -4.72 -1.22
C ASN A 43 -22.68 -4.49 0.30
N ASP A 44 -22.75 -3.24 0.73
CA ASP A 44 -22.74 -2.89 2.16
C ASP A 44 -24.10 -3.12 2.86
N ASN A 45 -25.13 -3.57 2.11
CA ASN A 45 -26.54 -3.65 2.49
C ASN A 45 -27.20 -2.32 2.82
N TYR A 46 -26.48 -1.22 2.67
CA TYR A 46 -27.00 0.13 2.78
C TYR A 46 -27.21 0.75 1.41
N GLY A 47 -26.70 0.17 0.32
CA GLY A 47 -26.92 0.60 -1.06
C GLY A 47 -25.65 1.04 -1.79
N THR A 48 -24.49 0.93 -1.14
CA THR A 48 -23.19 1.07 -1.80
C THR A 48 -22.74 -0.27 -2.34
N THR A 49 -22.29 -0.29 -3.59
CA THR A 49 -21.63 -1.44 -4.21
C THR A 49 -20.21 -1.07 -4.61
N THR A 50 -19.28 -2.02 -4.47
CA THR A 50 -17.92 -1.86 -4.99
C THR A 50 -17.49 -3.12 -5.72
N PHE A 51 -16.62 -3.01 -6.71
CA PHE A 51 -16.10 -4.17 -7.41
C PHE A 51 -14.63 -3.98 -7.80
N ARG A 52 -13.95 -5.10 -8.02
CA ARG A 52 -12.66 -5.16 -8.70
C ARG A 52 -12.54 -6.45 -9.48
N LYS A 53 -11.93 -6.38 -10.65
CA LYS A 53 -11.42 -7.54 -11.39
C LYS A 53 -10.05 -7.19 -11.96
N GLU A 54 -9.12 -8.12 -11.88
CA GLU A 54 -7.76 -7.92 -12.38
C GLU A 54 -7.19 -9.25 -12.87
N ASN A 55 -6.45 -9.17 -13.98
CA ASN A 55 -5.67 -10.29 -14.49
C ASN A 55 -4.25 -9.85 -14.84
N GLY A 56 -3.29 -10.69 -14.48
CA GLY A 56 -1.90 -10.58 -14.90
C GLY A 56 -1.54 -11.74 -15.81
N ASP A 57 -0.77 -11.48 -16.86
CA ASP A 57 -0.36 -12.50 -17.84
C ASP A 57 0.91 -13.27 -17.45
N GLY A 58 1.55 -12.90 -16.32
CA GLY A 58 2.83 -13.47 -15.90
C GLY A 58 4.04 -12.94 -16.69
N GLN A 59 3.84 -12.02 -17.63
CA GLN A 59 4.88 -11.40 -18.45
C GLN A 59 5.09 -9.93 -18.11
N GLY A 60 4.43 -9.43 -17.05
CA GLY A 60 4.55 -8.07 -16.57
C GLY A 60 3.41 -7.14 -17.00
N ARG A 61 2.44 -7.64 -17.79
CA ARG A 61 1.22 -6.90 -18.08
C ARG A 61 0.13 -7.27 -17.08
N VAL A 62 -0.49 -6.25 -16.50
CA VAL A 62 -1.66 -6.34 -15.63
C VAL A 62 -2.75 -5.45 -16.21
N GLN A 63 -3.97 -5.96 -16.28
CA GLN A 63 -5.13 -5.16 -16.69
C GLN A 63 -6.30 -5.47 -15.77
N GLY A 64 -7.20 -4.51 -15.61
CA GLY A 64 -8.34 -4.69 -14.74
C GLY A 64 -9.31 -3.54 -14.77
N SER A 65 -10.31 -3.64 -13.92
CA SER A 65 -11.22 -2.55 -13.63
C SER A 65 -11.66 -2.61 -12.18
N TYR A 66 -11.82 -1.45 -11.56
CA TYR A 66 -12.47 -1.33 -10.26
C TYR A 66 -13.42 -0.14 -10.26
N GLY A 67 -14.35 -0.14 -9.32
CA GLY A 67 -15.29 0.96 -9.20
C GLY A 67 -16.19 0.82 -8.01
N TYR A 68 -17.01 1.84 -7.82
CA TYR A 68 -18.06 1.87 -6.83
C TYR A 68 -19.28 2.61 -7.37
N LYS A 69 -20.42 2.33 -6.75
CA LYS A 69 -21.65 3.11 -6.86
C LYS A 69 -22.28 3.24 -5.49
N ASP A 70 -22.54 4.45 -5.06
CA ASP A 70 -23.18 4.73 -3.79
C ASP A 70 -24.72 4.78 -3.88
N LEU A 71 -25.33 4.95 -2.72
CA LEU A 71 -26.76 5.09 -2.50
C LEU A 71 -27.42 6.23 -3.28
N GLN A 72 -26.67 7.30 -3.53
CA GLN A 72 -27.08 8.51 -4.23
C GLN A 72 -26.91 8.36 -5.74
N GLY A 73 -26.40 7.21 -6.20
CA GLY A 73 -26.08 6.96 -7.61
C GLY A 73 -24.78 7.62 -8.06
N ILE A 74 -23.95 8.11 -7.14
CA ILE A 74 -22.59 8.55 -7.45
C ILE A 74 -21.75 7.32 -7.75
N GLU A 75 -21.07 7.34 -8.88
CA GLU A 75 -20.29 6.23 -9.38
C GLU A 75 -18.95 6.69 -9.95
N ARG A 76 -17.96 5.81 -9.79
CA ARG A 76 -16.69 5.88 -10.49
C ARG A 76 -16.35 4.49 -10.99
N VAL A 77 -15.98 4.40 -12.26
CA VAL A 77 -15.41 3.20 -12.88
C VAL A 77 -14.05 3.54 -13.45
N VAL A 78 -13.05 2.74 -13.12
CA VAL A 78 -11.67 2.86 -13.64
C VAL A 78 -11.35 1.57 -14.39
N GLU A 79 -11.04 1.69 -15.67
CA GLU A 79 -10.47 0.63 -16.49
C GLU A 79 -8.98 0.94 -16.70
N TYR A 80 -8.09 -0.04 -16.51
CA TYR A 80 -6.66 0.23 -16.55
C TYR A 80 -5.83 -0.91 -17.15
N VAL A 81 -4.64 -0.53 -17.60
CA VAL A 81 -3.56 -1.43 -17.98
C VAL A 81 -2.24 -0.89 -17.42
N ALA A 82 -1.43 -1.79 -16.91
CA ALA A 82 -0.05 -1.58 -16.51
C ALA A 82 0.81 -2.53 -17.33
N ASP A 83 1.71 -1.99 -18.14
CA ASP A 83 2.66 -2.74 -18.97
C ASP A 83 3.94 -1.92 -19.16
N GLU A 84 4.76 -2.29 -20.14
CA GLU A 84 6.01 -1.60 -20.48
C GLU A 84 5.84 -0.10 -20.80
N HIS A 85 4.64 0.34 -21.18
CA HIS A 85 4.33 1.76 -21.43
C HIS A 85 3.79 2.47 -20.16
N GLY A 86 3.96 1.87 -18.99
CA GLY A 86 3.51 2.40 -17.70
C GLY A 86 2.01 2.19 -17.45
N TYR A 87 1.52 2.79 -16.37
CA TYR A 87 0.12 2.73 -15.97
C TYR A 87 -0.73 3.70 -16.80
N ARG A 88 -1.85 3.21 -17.35
CA ARG A 88 -2.80 3.99 -18.13
C ARG A 88 -4.22 3.63 -17.69
N ALA A 89 -5.08 4.64 -17.59
CA ALA A 89 -6.45 4.43 -17.13
C ALA A 89 -7.48 5.25 -17.93
N ASP A 90 -8.66 4.67 -18.14
CA ASP A 90 -9.88 5.33 -18.58
C ASP A 90 -10.86 5.37 -17.40
N ILE A 91 -11.29 6.56 -17.02
CA ILE A 91 -12.12 6.79 -15.83
C ILE A 91 -13.44 7.41 -16.27
N LYS A 92 -14.55 6.82 -15.84
CA LYS A 92 -15.89 7.41 -15.97
C LYS A 92 -16.41 7.71 -14.58
N THR A 93 -16.86 8.95 -14.36
CA THR A 93 -17.35 9.38 -13.04
C THR A 93 -18.43 10.44 -13.14
N ASN A 94 -19.38 10.44 -12.21
CA ASN A 94 -20.34 11.52 -11.99
C ASN A 94 -20.14 12.24 -10.64
N GLU A 95 -18.96 12.08 -10.01
CA GLU A 95 -18.65 12.66 -8.71
C GLU A 95 -18.74 14.20 -8.74
N PRO A 96 -19.50 14.83 -7.82
CA PRO A 96 -19.62 16.27 -7.73
C PRO A 96 -18.26 16.97 -7.59
N GLY A 97 -18.06 18.07 -8.32
CA GLY A 97 -16.81 18.83 -8.29
C GLY A 97 -15.67 18.22 -9.10
N THR A 98 -15.92 17.18 -9.90
CA THR A 98 -14.91 16.59 -10.79
C THR A 98 -15.00 17.18 -12.18
N GLU A 99 -13.90 17.75 -12.66
CA GLU A 99 -13.76 18.20 -14.05
C GLU A 99 -13.13 17.12 -14.93
N SER A 100 -13.43 17.15 -16.24
CA SER A 100 -12.78 16.27 -17.23
C SER A 100 -11.38 16.80 -17.59
N GLN A 101 -10.45 16.70 -16.64
CA GLN A 101 -9.03 16.96 -16.88
C GLN A 101 -8.29 15.63 -17.02
N ASN A 102 -7.40 15.54 -18.00
CA ASN A 102 -6.63 14.32 -18.32
C ASN A 102 -5.18 14.42 -17.80
N PRO A 103 -4.92 14.25 -16.49
CA PRO A 103 -3.56 14.31 -15.97
C PRO A 103 -2.76 13.05 -16.33
N ALA A 104 -1.48 13.23 -16.63
CA ALA A 104 -0.56 12.15 -16.97
C ALA A 104 -1.14 11.22 -18.06
N ASN A 105 -1.20 9.91 -17.80
CA ASN A 105 -1.72 8.90 -18.72
C ASN A 105 -3.15 8.45 -18.36
N VAL A 106 -4.00 9.39 -17.94
CA VAL A 106 -5.40 9.13 -17.57
C VAL A 106 -6.34 9.87 -18.52
N LEU A 107 -7.34 9.16 -19.03
CA LEU A 107 -8.51 9.74 -19.69
C LEU A 107 -9.66 9.81 -18.68
N LEU A 108 -10.13 11.00 -18.35
CA LEU A 108 -11.17 11.23 -17.36
C LEU A 108 -12.43 11.79 -18.03
N HIS A 109 -13.48 10.98 -18.04
CA HIS A 109 -14.81 11.32 -18.53
C HIS A 109 -15.70 11.66 -17.32
N ALA A 110 -15.71 12.92 -16.92
CA ALA A 110 -16.51 13.41 -15.81
C ALA A 110 -17.86 13.96 -16.28
N SER A 111 -18.94 13.50 -15.67
CA SER A 111 -20.32 14.00 -15.83
C SER A 111 -20.91 14.32 -14.45
N PRO A 112 -20.36 15.32 -13.72
CA PRO A 112 -20.68 15.58 -12.33
C PRO A 112 -22.16 15.91 -12.14
N VAL A 113 -22.81 15.27 -11.17
CA VAL A 113 -24.16 15.63 -10.75
C VAL A 113 -24.13 16.63 -9.59
N VAL A 114 -25.19 17.44 -9.47
CA VAL A 114 -25.43 18.24 -8.27
C VAL A 114 -26.15 17.35 -7.27
N VAL A 115 -25.47 16.98 -6.19
CA VAL A 115 -26.12 16.38 -5.03
C VAL A 115 -26.50 17.49 -4.07
N ASP A 116 -27.72 17.46 -3.54
CA ASP A 116 -28.08 18.29 -2.39
C ASP A 116 -27.07 17.99 -1.29
N ALA A 117 -26.42 19.05 -0.77
CA ALA A 117 -25.44 18.88 0.29
C ALA A 117 -26.08 18.08 1.44
N PRO A 118 -25.41 17.02 1.95
CA PRO A 118 -25.93 16.34 3.11
C PRO A 118 -26.14 17.38 4.21
N LYS A 119 -27.36 17.46 4.77
CA LYS A 119 -27.61 18.30 5.93
C LYS A 119 -26.56 17.94 6.97
N ALA A 120 -25.64 18.85 7.26
CA ALA A 120 -24.60 18.62 8.23
C ALA A 120 -25.26 18.37 9.58
N TYR A 121 -25.38 17.10 9.97
CA TYR A 121 -25.69 16.75 11.35
C TYR A 121 -24.44 17.14 12.14
N ALA A 122 -24.55 18.19 12.96
CA ALA A 122 -23.47 18.57 13.85
C ALA A 122 -23.11 17.35 14.71
N ALA A 123 -21.89 16.84 14.56
CA ALA A 123 -21.42 15.76 15.43
C ALA A 123 -21.54 16.23 16.89
N PRO A 124 -22.16 15.44 17.79
CA PRO A 124 -22.18 15.80 19.20
C PRO A 124 -20.73 15.97 19.67
N ARG A 125 -20.42 17.13 20.27
CA ARG A 125 -19.09 17.37 20.83
C ARG A 125 -18.83 16.31 21.89
N PRO A 126 -17.75 15.51 21.80
CA PRO A 126 -17.41 14.58 22.87
C PRO A 126 -17.10 15.39 24.12
N VAL A 127 -17.93 15.26 25.15
CA VAL A 127 -17.63 15.77 26.49
C VAL A 127 -16.62 14.78 27.09
N TYR A 128 -15.33 15.04 26.89
CA TYR A 128 -14.29 14.25 27.54
C TYR A 128 -14.30 14.55 29.04
N GLN A 129 -14.73 13.58 29.85
CA GLN A 129 -14.49 13.59 31.29
C GLN A 129 -13.18 12.86 31.54
N ALA A 130 -12.12 13.60 31.90
CA ALA A 130 -10.87 12.98 32.29
C ALA A 130 -11.07 12.11 33.54
N PRO A 131 -10.61 10.84 33.55
CA PRO A 131 -10.64 10.02 34.75
C PRO A 131 -9.79 10.67 35.84
N ARG A 132 -10.35 10.82 37.05
CA ARG A 132 -9.59 11.20 38.23
C ARG A 132 -8.92 9.96 38.80
N TYR A 133 -7.60 9.88 38.65
CA TYR A 133 -6.82 8.85 39.33
C TYR A 133 -6.65 9.23 40.81
N ALA A 134 -6.95 8.28 41.70
CA ALA A 134 -6.55 8.39 43.10
C ALA A 134 -5.02 8.22 43.17
N ALA A 135 -4.34 9.13 43.86
CA ALA A 135 -2.91 8.98 44.12
C ALA A 135 -2.67 7.70 44.94
N PRO A 136 -1.66 6.88 44.60
CA PRO A 136 -1.33 5.70 45.39
C PRO A 136 -0.90 6.14 46.80
N ALA A 137 -1.46 5.47 47.82
CA ALA A 137 -1.04 5.65 49.19
C ALA A 137 0.32 4.96 49.39
N TYR A 138 1.38 5.74 49.57
CA TYR A 138 2.68 5.19 49.94
C TYR A 138 2.66 4.78 51.42
N PRO A 139 3.11 3.57 51.79
CA PRO A 139 3.34 3.24 53.18
C PRO A 139 4.50 4.08 53.70
N LYS A 140 4.32 4.65 54.90
CA LYS A 140 5.39 5.34 55.62
C LYS A 140 6.29 4.29 56.28
N TYR A 141 7.59 4.40 56.05
CA TYR A 141 8.63 3.80 56.89
C TYR A 141 9.21 4.89 57.79
#